data_AF-A0A4R4DYG6-F1
#
_entry.id   AF-A0A4R4DYG6-F1
#
_cell.length_a   1.000
_cell.length_b   1.000
_cell.length_c   1.000
_cell.angle_alpha   90.00
_cell.angle_beta   90.00
_cell.angle_gamma   90.00
#
_symmetry.space_group_name_H-M   'P 1'
#
loop_
_entity.id
_entity.type
_entity.pdbx_description
1 polymer ?
#
loop_
_entity_poly.entity_id
_entity_poly.type
_entity_poly.pdbx_seq_one_letter_code
_entity_poly.pdbx_strand_id
1 'polypeptide(L)'
;MQPERSRSLESVRRIRAARQRRQRLRDGLVDGLQIGLGVLSAGFGLKGFLLHNGFIDGGVTGMSLLTQHVTGWPLPALLIVLNIPFLVLGWRQIGRGFSIRSIGAISLLALALLFIPYPAVTNDKILVGVFGGFFLGAGIGLSIRGGAVLDGTEVLAIFLNRRSNLSVGDFILVFNICIFGVAAWLLSVETALYSILTYLAASKTIDFILEGIDEFTGVTIVSVRSRQISDMITEKLGRGLTIYQGKRGVGKSGEKTNTTDIIFTVVSRLELHRLKTEVAALDRNAFLVMHPVKETHGGMVKRKPLKKIKG
;
A
#
# COMPACT_ATOMS: atom_id res chain seq x y z
N MET A 1 6.34 -46.91 -31.31
CA MET A 1 5.62 -46.41 -30.11
C MET A 1 6.16 -45.08 -29.52
N GLN A 2 7.27 -44.50 -30.02
CA GLN A 2 7.82 -43.23 -29.50
C GLN A 2 7.30 -41.88 -30.11
N PRO A 3 6.63 -41.80 -31.28
CA PRO A 3 6.31 -40.50 -31.89
C PRO A 3 5.03 -39.80 -31.38
N GLU A 4 4.12 -40.51 -30.72
CA GLU A 4 2.87 -39.89 -30.19
C GLU A 4 3.08 -39.15 -28.86
N ARG A 5 3.99 -39.63 -28.00
CA ARG A 5 4.30 -39.02 -26.71
C ARG A 5 5.01 -37.66 -26.85
N SER A 6 5.80 -37.45 -27.90
CA SER A 6 6.50 -36.19 -28.17
C SER A 6 5.53 -35.10 -28.69
N ARG A 7 4.58 -35.44 -29.57
CA ARG A 7 3.53 -34.52 -30.05
C ARG A 7 2.60 -34.02 -28.93
N SER A 8 2.33 -34.87 -27.95
CA SER A 8 1.55 -34.54 -26.73
C SER A 8 2.26 -33.52 -25.82
N LEU A 9 3.59 -33.63 -25.65
CA LEU A 9 4.35 -32.70 -24.81
C LEU A 9 4.53 -31.33 -25.47
N GLU A 10 4.67 -31.29 -26.80
CA GLU A 10 4.72 -30.04 -27.55
C GLU A 10 3.39 -29.29 -27.55
N SER A 11 2.25 -29.99 -27.65
CA SER A 11 0.92 -29.36 -27.58
C SER A 11 0.64 -28.78 -26.19
N VAL A 12 1.01 -29.48 -25.12
CA VAL A 12 0.92 -28.97 -23.74
C VAL A 12 1.84 -27.76 -23.52
N ARG A 13 3.06 -27.76 -24.06
CA ARG A 13 3.98 -26.61 -24.01
C ARG A 13 3.43 -25.41 -24.78
N ARG A 14 2.86 -25.61 -25.97
CA ARG A 14 2.23 -24.54 -26.78
C ARG A 14 1.00 -23.95 -26.08
N ILE A 15 0.14 -24.79 -25.47
CA ILE A 15 -1.03 -24.33 -24.71
C ILE A 15 -0.59 -23.56 -23.46
N ARG A 16 0.42 -24.04 -22.72
CA ARG A 16 0.98 -23.31 -21.55
C ARG A 16 1.61 -21.99 -21.97
N ALA A 17 2.37 -21.96 -23.06
CA ALA A 17 2.98 -20.73 -23.59
C ALA A 17 1.93 -19.71 -24.05
N ALA A 18 0.87 -20.16 -24.73
CA ALA A 18 -0.25 -19.31 -25.13
C ALA A 18 -1.02 -18.76 -23.91
N ARG A 19 -1.25 -19.58 -22.88
CA ARG A 19 -1.89 -19.18 -21.62
C ARG A 19 -1.02 -18.18 -20.85
N GLN A 20 0.28 -18.43 -20.75
CA GLN A 20 1.26 -17.51 -20.15
C GLN A 20 1.33 -16.17 -20.90
N ARG A 21 1.31 -16.20 -22.24
CA ARG A 21 1.30 -14.98 -23.06
C ARG A 21 0.02 -14.17 -22.86
N ARG A 22 -1.15 -14.81 -22.85
CA ARG A 22 -2.43 -14.15 -22.55
C ARG A 22 -2.46 -13.56 -21.14
N GLN A 23 -1.90 -14.29 -20.16
CA GLN A 23 -1.83 -13.81 -18.78
C GLN A 23 -0.91 -12.58 -18.67
N ARG A 24 0.29 -12.62 -19.25
CA ARG A 24 1.19 -11.45 -19.29
C ARG A 24 0.58 -10.23 -19.97
N LEU A 25 -0.17 -10.43 -21.06
CA LEU A 25 -0.86 -9.35 -21.76
C LEU A 25 -1.98 -8.75 -20.90
N ARG A 26 -2.77 -9.59 -20.23
CA ARG A 26 -3.82 -9.15 -19.31
C ARG A 26 -3.23 -8.37 -18.14
N ASP A 27 -2.17 -8.90 -17.53
CA ASP A 27 -1.53 -8.26 -16.38
C ASP A 27 -0.91 -6.92 -16.80
N GLY A 28 -0.29 -6.84 -17.99
CA GLY A 28 0.20 -5.56 -18.54
C GLY A 28 -0.91 -4.54 -18.86
N LEU A 29 -2.10 -4.98 -19.29
CA LEU A 29 -3.25 -4.09 -19.49
C LEU A 29 -3.80 -3.56 -18.18
N VAL A 30 -3.86 -4.40 -17.14
CA VAL A 30 -4.29 -3.99 -15.80
C VAL A 30 -3.29 -2.99 -15.22
N ASP A 31 -1.98 -3.27 -15.33
CA ASP A 31 -0.91 -2.36 -14.92
C ASP A 31 -1.06 -0.99 -15.60
N GLY A 32 -1.23 -0.99 -16.93
CA GLY A 32 -1.39 0.25 -17.71
C GLY A 32 -2.65 1.04 -17.34
N LEU A 33 -3.78 0.36 -17.10
CA LEU A 33 -5.02 1.00 -16.65
C LEU A 33 -4.86 1.62 -15.27
N GLN A 34 -4.20 0.92 -14.33
CA GLN A 34 -3.92 1.44 -12.99
C GLN A 34 -3.03 2.68 -13.05
N ILE A 35 -1.99 2.67 -13.88
CA ILE A 35 -1.12 3.85 -14.09
C ILE A 35 -1.92 5.01 -14.69
N GLY A 36 -2.75 4.76 -15.72
CA GLY A 36 -3.54 5.80 -16.35
C GLY A 36 -4.54 6.47 -15.39
N LEU A 37 -5.29 5.65 -14.62
CA LEU A 37 -6.18 6.16 -13.57
C LEU A 37 -5.40 6.88 -12.46
N GLY A 38 -4.22 6.36 -12.11
CA GLY A 38 -3.32 6.96 -11.14
C GLY A 38 -2.89 8.36 -11.56
N VAL A 39 -2.44 8.52 -12.81
CA VAL A 39 -2.03 9.80 -13.38
C VAL A 39 -3.19 10.80 -13.41
N LEU A 40 -4.39 10.40 -13.82
CA LEU A 40 -5.54 11.30 -13.84
C LEU A 40 -5.93 11.77 -12.44
N SER A 41 -5.90 10.87 -11.44
CA SER A 41 -6.16 11.20 -10.04
C SER A 41 -5.08 12.12 -9.47
N ALA A 42 -3.80 11.83 -9.72
CA ALA A 42 -2.69 12.67 -9.27
C ALA A 42 -2.74 14.07 -9.91
N GLY A 43 -3.02 14.15 -11.21
CA GLY A 43 -3.21 15.42 -11.91
C GLY A 43 -4.35 16.25 -11.33
N PHE A 44 -5.48 15.60 -10.99
CA PHE A 44 -6.61 16.25 -10.34
C PHE A 44 -6.29 16.76 -8.94
N GLY A 45 -5.60 15.97 -8.10
CA GLY A 45 -5.15 16.41 -6.78
C GLY A 45 -4.16 17.58 -6.86
N LEU A 46 -3.17 17.47 -7.75
CA LEU A 46 -2.09 18.45 -7.89
C LEU A 46 -2.58 19.77 -8.49
N LYS A 47 -3.20 19.74 -9.68
CA LYS A 47 -3.66 20.97 -10.32
C LYS A 47 -4.98 21.46 -9.75
N GLY A 48 -5.93 20.58 -9.45
CA GLY A 48 -7.27 20.97 -8.98
C GLY A 48 -7.33 21.52 -7.56
N PHE A 49 -6.40 21.10 -6.67
CA PHE A 49 -6.35 21.55 -5.28
C PHE A 49 -5.06 22.29 -4.93
N LEU A 50 -3.91 21.63 -5.08
CA LEU A 50 -2.64 22.11 -4.50
C LEU A 50 -2.08 23.36 -5.18
N LEU A 51 -2.00 23.34 -6.52
CA LEU A 51 -1.34 24.38 -7.30
C LEU A 51 -2.00 25.76 -7.14
N HIS A 52 -3.34 25.81 -7.12
CA HIS A 52 -4.09 27.06 -6.97
C HIS A 52 -3.94 27.71 -5.58
N ASN A 53 -3.69 26.90 -4.55
CA ASN A 53 -3.60 27.36 -3.16
C ASN A 53 -2.15 27.50 -2.67
N GLY A 54 -1.16 27.24 -3.54
CA GLY A 54 0.26 27.30 -3.20
C GLY A 54 0.69 26.22 -2.20
N PHE A 55 -0.08 25.14 -2.08
CA PHE A 55 0.23 24.04 -1.18
C PHE A 55 1.21 23.09 -1.84
N ILE A 56 2.02 22.45 -1.01
CA ILE A 56 3.10 21.58 -1.43
C ILE A 56 2.83 20.17 -0.91
N ASP A 57 3.29 19.16 -1.64
CA ASP A 57 3.31 17.76 -1.18
C ASP A 57 4.71 17.38 -0.65
N GLY A 58 4.88 16.16 -0.13
CA GLY A 58 6.21 15.61 0.08
C GLY A 58 6.94 15.33 -1.24
N GLY A 59 8.18 14.87 -1.11
CA GLY A 59 8.89 14.23 -2.20
C GLY A 59 9.43 15.14 -3.31
N VAL A 60 9.72 14.53 -4.46
CA VAL A 60 10.18 15.23 -5.67
C VAL A 60 9.06 16.12 -6.22
N THR A 61 7.80 15.73 -6.03
CA THR A 61 6.64 16.56 -6.36
C THR A 61 6.66 17.85 -5.53
N GLY A 62 6.92 17.74 -4.24
CA GLY A 62 7.10 18.88 -3.33
C GLY A 62 8.23 19.81 -3.74
N MET A 63 9.40 19.24 -4.06
CA MET A 63 10.53 20.01 -4.59
C MET A 63 10.19 20.74 -5.89
N SER A 64 9.41 20.09 -6.76
CA SER A 64 8.99 20.66 -8.05
C SER A 64 8.08 21.87 -7.84
N LEU A 65 7.12 21.79 -6.92
CA LEU A 65 6.23 22.90 -6.57
C LEU A 65 6.99 24.07 -5.92
N LEU A 66 7.92 23.79 -5.00
CA LEU A 66 8.79 24.82 -4.42
C LEU A 66 9.64 25.51 -5.48
N THR A 67 10.24 24.73 -6.37
CA THR A 67 11.10 25.26 -7.44
C THR A 67 10.27 26.10 -8.41
N GLN A 68 9.06 25.66 -8.78
CA GLN A 68 8.13 26.45 -9.58
C GLN A 68 7.83 27.79 -8.90
N HIS A 69 7.56 27.79 -7.59
CA HIS A 69 7.20 29.01 -6.87
C HIS A 69 8.33 30.05 -6.91
N VAL A 70 9.58 29.61 -6.80
CA VAL A 70 10.76 30.51 -6.80
C VAL A 70 11.18 30.92 -8.21
N THR A 71 11.16 30.01 -9.17
CA THR A 71 11.74 30.22 -10.51
C THR A 71 10.72 30.57 -11.59
N GLY A 72 9.43 30.34 -11.34
CA GLY A 72 8.36 30.45 -12.33
C GLY A 72 8.39 29.37 -13.42
N TRP A 73 9.29 28.39 -13.35
CA TRP A 73 9.38 27.33 -14.35
C TRP A 73 8.12 26.46 -14.36
N PRO A 74 7.69 25.96 -15.54
CA PRO A 74 6.48 25.17 -15.64
C PRO A 74 6.63 23.85 -14.87
N LEU A 75 5.70 23.60 -13.94
CA LEU A 75 5.67 22.39 -13.11
C LEU A 75 5.81 21.08 -13.91
N PRO A 76 5.16 20.90 -15.07
CA PRO A 76 5.32 19.68 -15.88
C PRO A 76 6.78 19.40 -16.28
N ALA A 77 7.56 20.45 -16.58
CA ALA A 77 8.98 20.30 -16.92
C ALA A 77 9.80 19.95 -15.67
N LEU A 78 9.53 20.60 -14.55
CA LEU A 78 10.21 20.35 -13.28
C LEU A 78 9.99 18.92 -12.79
N LEU A 79 8.76 18.39 -12.90
CA LEU A 79 8.46 17.01 -12.55
C LEU A 79 9.32 16.02 -13.35
N ILE A 80 9.51 16.25 -14.65
CA ILE A 80 10.36 15.37 -15.46
C ILE A 80 11.82 15.53 -15.03
N VAL A 81 12.34 16.76 -15.04
CA VAL A 81 13.76 17.05 -14.81
C VAL A 81 14.22 16.60 -13.43
N LEU A 82 13.46 16.94 -12.39
CA LEU A 82 13.83 16.59 -11.01
C LEU A 82 13.68 15.09 -10.74
N ASN A 83 12.81 14.37 -11.45
CA ASN A 83 12.70 12.92 -11.30
C ASN A 83 13.80 12.13 -12.04
N ILE A 84 14.49 12.69 -13.04
CA ILE A 84 15.56 12.00 -13.79
C ILE A 84 16.59 11.30 -12.87
N PRO A 85 17.21 11.95 -11.87
CA PRO A 85 18.20 11.29 -11.02
C PRO A 85 17.61 10.08 -10.29
N PHE A 86 16.37 10.18 -9.81
CA PHE A 86 15.66 9.10 -9.12
C PHE A 86 15.32 7.94 -10.06
N LEU A 87 14.91 8.24 -11.29
CA LEU A 87 14.63 7.23 -12.33
C LEU A 87 15.89 6.45 -12.73
N VAL A 88 17.04 7.13 -12.81
CA VAL A 88 18.34 6.50 -13.06
C VAL A 88 18.72 5.56 -11.90
N LEU A 89 18.50 5.97 -10.65
CA LEU A 89 18.68 5.10 -9.48
C LEU A 89 17.74 3.90 -9.53
N GLY A 90 16.46 4.12 -9.85
CA GLY A 90 15.45 3.06 -9.98
C GLY A 90 15.79 2.04 -11.07
N TRP A 91 16.41 2.49 -12.17
CA TRP A 91 16.84 1.60 -13.26
C TRP A 91 17.90 0.62 -12.79
N ARG A 92 18.84 1.10 -11.96
CA ARG A 92 19.91 0.28 -11.39
C ARG A 92 19.43 -0.61 -10.25
N GLN A 93 18.45 -0.17 -9.45
CA GLN A 93 18.02 -0.90 -8.25
C GLN A 93 16.85 -1.86 -8.45
N ILE A 94 15.80 -1.42 -9.15
CA ILE A 94 14.54 -2.17 -9.27
C ILE A 94 14.49 -2.86 -10.62
N GLY A 95 14.92 -2.18 -11.68
CA GLY A 95 15.11 -2.75 -13.00
C GLY A 95 14.44 -1.98 -14.13
N ARG A 96 14.76 -2.37 -15.36
CA ARG A 96 14.40 -1.63 -16.59
C ARG A 96 12.88 -1.48 -16.77
N GLY A 97 12.12 -2.54 -16.51
CA GLY A 97 10.66 -2.53 -16.70
C GLY A 97 9.95 -1.49 -15.82
N PHE A 98 10.34 -1.43 -14.54
CA PHE A 98 9.83 -0.44 -13.58
C PHE A 98 10.18 1.00 -14.01
N SER A 99 11.43 1.25 -14.40
CA SER A 99 11.86 2.59 -14.79
C SER A 99 11.18 3.08 -16.06
N ILE A 100 11.00 2.22 -17.06
CA ILE A 100 10.29 2.60 -18.30
C ILE A 100 8.83 2.97 -17.99
N ARG A 101 8.15 2.16 -17.15
CA ARG A 101 6.78 2.47 -16.72
C ARG A 101 6.71 3.77 -15.92
N SER A 102 7.68 4.03 -15.05
CA SER A 102 7.76 5.25 -14.23
C SER A 102 8.05 6.49 -15.08
N ILE A 103 8.97 6.41 -16.05
CA ILE A 103 9.21 7.47 -17.04
C ILE A 103 7.90 7.78 -17.78
N GLY A 104 7.19 6.74 -18.25
CA GLY A 104 5.91 6.88 -18.92
C GLY A 104 4.84 7.51 -18.03
N ALA A 105 4.73 7.11 -16.77
CA ALA A 105 3.78 7.64 -15.80
C ALA A 105 4.04 9.12 -15.48
N ILE A 106 5.29 9.50 -15.22
CA ILE A 106 5.69 10.89 -14.93
C ILE A 106 5.50 11.78 -16.16
N SER A 107 5.84 11.27 -17.34
CA SER A 107 5.61 11.99 -18.60
C SER A 107 4.12 12.16 -18.88
N LEU A 108 3.30 11.14 -18.65
CA LEU A 108 1.85 11.23 -18.79
C LEU A 108 1.25 12.20 -17.78
N LEU A 109 1.76 12.25 -16.54
CA LEU A 109 1.37 13.24 -15.54
C LEU A 109 1.71 14.65 -15.99
N ALA A 110 2.94 14.88 -16.48
CA ALA A 110 3.34 16.18 -17.03
C ALA A 110 2.41 16.61 -18.19
N LEU A 111 2.10 15.69 -19.11
CA LEU A 111 1.15 15.95 -20.20
C LEU A 111 -0.26 16.22 -19.70
N ALA A 112 -0.75 15.45 -18.72
CA ALA A 112 -2.06 15.66 -18.12
C ALA A 112 -2.16 17.06 -17.50
N LEU A 113 -1.12 17.52 -16.80
CA LEU A 113 -1.09 18.87 -16.22
C LEU A 113 -1.07 19.98 -17.28
N LEU A 114 -0.51 19.73 -18.48
CA LEU A 114 -0.50 20.68 -19.59
C LEU A 114 -1.85 20.73 -20.32
N PHE A 115 -2.38 19.57 -20.70
CA PHE A 115 -3.52 19.49 -21.63
C PHE A 115 -4.88 19.36 -20.97
N ILE A 116 -4.95 18.89 -19.71
CA ILE A 116 -6.21 18.73 -19.01
C ILE A 116 -6.50 20.01 -18.20
N PRO A 117 -7.64 20.69 -18.48
CA PRO A 117 -8.08 21.81 -17.68
C PRO A 117 -8.73 21.30 -16.40
N TYR A 118 -7.93 21.08 -15.36
CA TYR A 118 -8.45 20.79 -14.03
C TYR A 118 -8.99 22.08 -13.39
N PRO A 119 -10.28 22.16 -13.04
CA PRO A 119 -10.83 23.33 -12.37
C PRO A 119 -10.32 23.42 -10.93
N ALA A 120 -10.18 24.64 -10.41
CA ALA A 120 -9.99 24.86 -8.98
C ALA A 120 -11.26 24.41 -8.25
N VAL A 121 -11.17 23.38 -7.41
CA VAL A 121 -12.34 22.75 -6.79
C VAL A 121 -12.84 23.57 -5.60
N THR A 122 -11.92 24.07 -4.78
CA THR A 122 -12.22 24.85 -3.56
C THR A 122 -10.99 25.66 -3.14
N ASN A 123 -11.25 26.72 -2.37
CA ASN A 123 -10.23 27.57 -1.72
C ASN A 123 -10.18 27.35 -0.20
N ASP A 124 -11.02 26.46 0.34
CA ASP A 124 -10.95 26.11 1.77
C ASP A 124 -9.66 25.31 2.03
N LYS A 125 -8.77 25.90 2.83
CA LYS A 125 -7.43 25.35 3.09
C LYS A 125 -7.46 23.92 3.63
N ILE A 126 -8.41 23.57 4.48
CA ILE A 126 -8.49 22.22 5.05
C ILE A 126 -8.97 21.24 3.98
N LEU A 127 -10.00 21.58 3.21
CA LEU A 127 -10.48 20.74 2.11
C LEU A 127 -9.41 20.55 1.04
N VAL A 128 -8.67 21.61 0.71
CA VAL A 128 -7.53 21.55 -0.22
C VAL A 128 -6.49 20.57 0.26
N GLY A 129 -6.07 20.65 1.52
CA GLY A 129 -5.04 19.76 2.06
C GLY A 129 -5.51 18.30 2.08
N VAL A 130 -6.70 18.04 2.62
CA VAL A 130 -7.21 16.68 2.80
C VAL A 130 -7.55 16.03 1.46
N PHE A 131 -8.32 16.69 0.60
CA PHE A 131 -8.74 16.11 -0.68
C PHE A 131 -7.64 16.17 -1.74
N GLY A 132 -6.81 17.22 -1.74
CA GLY A 132 -5.60 17.28 -2.57
C GLY A 132 -4.67 16.11 -2.25
N GLY A 133 -4.40 15.89 -0.96
CA GLY A 133 -3.63 14.73 -0.50
C GLY A 133 -4.29 13.40 -0.85
N PHE A 134 -5.60 13.26 -0.64
CA PHE A 134 -6.34 12.05 -1.02
C PHE A 134 -6.22 11.70 -2.50
N PHE A 135 -6.52 12.62 -3.42
CA PHE A 135 -6.46 12.35 -4.86
C PHE A 135 -5.03 12.14 -5.34
N LEU A 136 -4.07 12.88 -4.79
CA LEU A 136 -2.66 12.72 -5.11
C LEU A 136 -2.14 11.37 -4.62
N GLY A 137 -2.39 11.03 -3.36
CA GLY A 137 -2.03 9.74 -2.77
C GLY A 137 -2.72 8.56 -3.45
N ALA A 138 -3.99 8.69 -3.84
CA ALA A 138 -4.67 7.69 -4.64
C ALA A 138 -3.99 7.50 -6.01
N GLY A 139 -3.57 8.60 -6.62
CA GLY A 139 -2.84 8.59 -7.89
C GLY A 139 -1.48 7.90 -7.82
N ILE A 140 -0.70 8.23 -6.79
CA ILE A 140 0.58 7.59 -6.48
C ILE A 140 0.37 6.10 -6.19
N GLY A 141 -0.54 5.76 -5.28
CA GLY A 141 -0.83 4.38 -4.89
C GLY A 141 -1.27 3.50 -6.07
N LEU A 142 -2.15 4.00 -6.94
CA LEU A 142 -2.58 3.27 -8.14
C LEU A 142 -1.43 3.05 -9.13
N SER A 143 -0.57 4.06 -9.31
CA SER A 143 0.61 3.93 -10.16
C SER A 143 1.60 2.89 -9.62
N ILE A 144 1.81 2.88 -8.29
CA ILE A 144 2.65 1.87 -7.61
C ILE A 144 2.09 0.47 -7.79
N ARG A 145 0.77 0.28 -7.70
CA ARG A 145 0.13 -1.02 -7.99
C ARG A 145 0.38 -1.50 -9.42
N GLY A 146 0.40 -0.59 -10.40
CA GLY A 146 0.75 -0.88 -11.79
C GLY A 146 2.26 -1.06 -12.03
N GLY A 147 3.08 -0.98 -10.99
CA GLY A 147 4.53 -1.13 -11.07
C GLY A 147 5.26 0.08 -11.65
N ALA A 148 4.72 1.29 -11.43
CA ALA A 148 5.33 2.56 -11.75
C ALA A 148 5.34 3.49 -10.53
N VAL A 149 6.14 4.54 -10.56
CA VAL A 149 6.16 5.56 -9.51
C VAL A 149 5.99 6.94 -10.14
N LEU A 150 5.21 7.80 -9.47
CA LEU A 150 5.03 9.21 -9.86
C LEU A 150 6.01 10.14 -9.12
N ASP A 151 6.46 9.74 -7.93
CA ASP A 151 7.39 10.50 -7.11
C ASP A 151 8.67 9.69 -6.81
N GLY A 152 9.81 10.16 -7.30
CA GLY A 152 11.08 9.44 -7.19
C GLY A 152 11.63 9.28 -5.77
N THR A 153 11.07 9.95 -4.75
CA THR A 153 11.62 9.92 -3.39
C THR A 153 11.71 8.54 -2.79
N GLU A 154 10.73 7.69 -3.05
CA GLU A 154 10.63 6.34 -2.52
C GLU A 154 11.79 5.49 -3.07
N VAL A 155 12.17 5.71 -4.32
CA VAL A 155 13.33 5.06 -4.95
C VAL A 155 14.63 5.54 -4.31
N LEU A 156 14.75 6.84 -3.99
CA LEU A 156 15.92 7.35 -3.26
C LEU A 156 16.01 6.76 -1.85
N ALA A 157 14.90 6.68 -1.13
CA ALA A 157 14.87 6.14 0.23
C ALA A 157 15.27 4.66 0.26
N ILE A 158 14.83 3.85 -0.72
CA ILE A 158 15.30 2.46 -0.89
C ILE A 158 16.80 2.42 -1.18
N PHE A 159 17.31 3.37 -1.97
CA PHE A 159 18.73 3.45 -2.27
C PHE A 159 19.60 3.76 -1.05
N LEU A 160 19.18 4.72 -0.23
CA LEU A 160 19.91 5.17 0.95
C LEU A 160 19.80 4.21 2.14
N ASN A 161 18.65 3.55 2.31
CA ASN A 161 18.46 2.53 3.37
C ASN A 161 19.50 1.41 3.27
N ARG A 162 19.93 1.00 2.06
CA ARG A 162 20.97 -0.03 1.91
C ARG A 162 22.34 0.35 2.49
N ARG A 163 22.57 1.61 2.85
CA ARG A 163 23.84 2.13 3.36
C ARG A 163 23.76 2.67 4.78
N SER A 164 22.60 2.55 5.45
CA SER A 164 22.35 3.10 6.79
C SER A 164 21.50 2.15 7.63
N ASN A 165 21.46 2.36 8.94
CA ASN A 165 20.57 1.64 9.86
C ASN A 165 19.15 2.26 9.92
N LEU A 166 18.91 3.36 9.21
CA LEU A 166 17.62 4.03 9.15
C LEU A 166 16.67 3.29 8.21
N SER A 167 15.40 3.17 8.59
CA SER A 167 14.39 2.58 7.71
C SER A 167 14.10 3.47 6.50
N VAL A 168 13.49 2.90 5.45
CA VAL A 168 13.03 3.68 4.28
C VAL A 168 12.11 4.83 4.71
N GLY A 169 11.22 4.57 5.68
CA GLY A 169 10.29 5.57 6.19
C GLY A 169 11.00 6.74 6.90
N ASP A 170 12.07 6.45 7.65
CA ASP A 170 12.85 7.49 8.33
C ASP A 170 13.53 8.43 7.34
N PHE A 171 14.06 7.90 6.24
CA PHE A 171 14.64 8.72 5.17
C PHE A 171 13.60 9.63 4.51
N ILE A 172 12.42 9.10 4.20
CA ILE A 172 11.32 9.88 3.62
C ILE A 172 10.89 10.98 4.59
N LEU A 173 10.77 10.66 5.89
CA LEU A 173 10.39 11.61 6.91
C LEU A 173 11.40 12.76 7.03
N VAL A 174 12.70 12.45 7.16
CA VAL A 174 13.75 13.47 7.25
C VAL A 174 13.77 14.35 5.99
N PHE A 175 13.66 13.74 4.82
CA PHE A 175 13.61 14.46 3.55
C PHE A 175 12.43 15.43 3.48
N ASN A 176 11.25 14.99 3.90
CA ASN A 176 10.04 15.83 3.93
C ASN A 176 10.11 16.92 5.00
N ILE A 177 10.73 16.66 6.16
CA ILE A 177 10.99 17.70 7.17
C ILE A 177 11.85 18.82 6.57
N CYS A 178 12.89 18.48 5.79
CA CYS A 178 13.68 19.49 5.09
C CYS A 178 12.85 20.28 4.07
N ILE A 179 12.03 19.60 3.26
CA ILE A 179 11.14 20.26 2.28
C ILE A 179 10.17 21.21 2.98
N PHE A 180 9.48 20.76 4.03
CA PHE A 180 8.51 21.59 4.75
C PHE A 180 9.18 22.72 5.53
N GLY A 181 10.42 22.52 6.01
CA GLY A 181 11.22 23.59 6.59
C GLY A 181 11.54 24.69 5.57
N VAL A 182 11.92 24.31 4.35
CA VAL A 182 12.13 25.25 3.24
C VAL A 182 10.81 25.92 2.84
N ALA A 183 9.70 25.18 2.80
CA ALA A 183 8.37 25.73 2.53
C ALA A 183 7.92 26.75 3.60
N ALA A 184 8.21 26.50 4.87
CA ALA A 184 7.90 27.42 5.96
C ALA A 184 8.69 28.73 5.84
N TRP A 185 9.94 28.63 5.35
CA TRP A 185 10.80 29.79 5.14
C TRP A 185 10.44 30.60 3.88
N LEU A 186 10.10 29.92 2.77
CA LEU A 186 9.83 30.57 1.48
C LEU A 186 8.38 31.01 1.28
N LEU A 187 7.41 30.26 1.80
CA LEU A 187 5.97 30.54 1.60
C LEU A 187 5.34 31.15 2.85
N SER A 188 5.18 30.33 3.88
CA SER A 188 4.75 30.69 5.23
C SER A 188 4.69 29.43 6.09
N VAL A 189 4.75 29.62 7.41
CA VAL A 189 4.54 28.52 8.37
C VAL A 189 3.16 27.89 8.20
N GLU A 190 2.13 28.69 7.93
CA GLU A 190 0.76 28.20 7.73
C GLU A 190 0.67 27.27 6.50
N THR A 191 1.22 27.68 5.35
CA THR A 191 1.26 26.86 4.14
C THR A 191 2.05 25.57 4.36
N ALA A 192 3.14 25.62 5.12
CA ALA A 192 3.92 24.44 5.46
C ALA A 192 3.12 23.45 6.33
N LEU A 193 2.36 23.93 7.32
CA LEU A 193 1.49 23.07 8.14
C LEU A 193 0.38 22.40 7.31
N TYR A 194 -0.23 23.13 6.38
CA TYR A 194 -1.20 22.52 5.46
C TYR A 194 -0.56 21.56 4.46
N SER A 195 0.70 21.79 4.07
CA SER A 195 1.47 20.86 3.23
C SER A 195 1.79 19.57 3.98
N ILE A 196 2.10 19.65 5.28
CA ILE A 196 2.22 18.47 6.16
C ILE A 196 0.89 17.72 6.24
N LEU A 197 -0.23 18.43 6.42
CA LEU A 197 -1.56 17.81 6.42
C LEU A 197 -1.85 17.08 5.10
N THR A 198 -1.52 17.72 3.97
CA THR A 198 -1.64 17.15 2.62
C THR A 198 -0.84 15.86 2.51
N TYR A 199 0.43 15.89 2.91
CA TYR A 199 1.30 14.73 2.87
C TYR A 199 0.81 13.59 3.76
N LEU A 200 0.28 13.88 4.96
CA LEU A 200 -0.30 12.86 5.83
C LEU A 200 -1.54 12.22 5.19
N ALA A 201 -2.42 13.02 4.55
CA ALA A 201 -3.56 12.52 3.82
C ALA A 201 -3.15 11.67 2.60
N ALA A 202 -2.13 12.11 1.85
CA ALA A 202 -1.57 11.37 0.72
C ALA A 202 -0.97 10.04 1.16
N SER A 203 -0.09 10.05 2.17
CA SER A 203 0.53 8.85 2.73
C SER A 203 -0.52 7.84 3.20
N LYS A 204 -1.55 8.28 3.94
CA LYS A 204 -2.63 7.38 4.36
C LYS A 204 -3.45 6.83 3.21
N THR A 205 -3.62 7.62 2.15
CA THR A 205 -4.34 7.14 0.95
C THR A 205 -3.49 6.16 0.14
N ILE A 206 -2.18 6.37 0.06
CA ILE A 206 -1.24 5.41 -0.54
C ILE A 206 -1.32 4.07 0.22
N ASP A 207 -1.17 4.09 1.55
CA ASP A 207 -1.28 2.90 2.39
C ASP A 207 -2.60 2.16 2.13
N PHE A 208 -3.71 2.90 2.13
CA PHE A 208 -5.04 2.37 1.86
C PHE A 208 -5.16 1.72 0.47
N ILE A 209 -4.58 2.33 -0.57
CA ILE A 209 -4.63 1.78 -1.93
C ILE A 209 -3.74 0.55 -2.06
N LEU A 210 -2.55 0.54 -1.44
CA LEU A 210 -1.60 -0.56 -1.54
C LEU A 210 -2.02 -1.76 -0.69
N GLU A 211 -2.21 -1.55 0.61
CA GLU A 211 -2.47 -2.60 1.60
C GLU A 211 -3.98 -2.94 1.69
N GLY A 212 -4.86 -2.00 1.39
CA GLY A 212 -6.32 -2.17 1.51
C GLY A 212 -6.84 -1.95 2.93
N ILE A 213 -8.16 -2.06 3.09
CA ILE A 213 -8.87 -1.85 4.38
C ILE A 213 -8.77 -3.07 5.31
N ASP A 214 -8.40 -4.24 4.76
CA ASP A 214 -8.51 -5.51 5.46
C ASP A 214 -7.28 -5.80 6.33
N GLU A 215 -7.24 -5.17 7.50
CA GLU A 215 -6.38 -5.62 8.59
C GLU A 215 -6.94 -6.93 9.15
N PHE A 216 -6.31 -8.05 8.79
CA PHE A 216 -6.49 -9.28 9.52
C PHE A 216 -5.73 -9.20 10.83
N THR A 217 -6.37 -9.66 11.91
CA THR A 217 -5.73 -9.79 13.21
C THR A 217 -5.52 -11.26 13.49
N GLY A 218 -4.26 -11.63 13.71
CA GLY A 218 -3.90 -12.93 14.26
C GLY A 218 -4.18 -12.90 15.75
N VAL A 219 -4.99 -13.83 16.22
CA VAL A 219 -5.40 -13.94 17.62
C VAL A 219 -4.91 -15.26 18.17
N THR A 220 -4.05 -15.18 19.17
CA THR A 220 -3.61 -16.32 19.97
C THR A 220 -4.43 -16.33 21.25
N ILE A 221 -5.09 -17.44 21.55
CA ILE A 221 -5.98 -17.61 22.69
C ILE A 221 -5.43 -18.75 23.55
N VAL A 222 -5.18 -18.46 24.82
CA VAL A 222 -4.76 -19.44 25.83
C VAL A 222 -5.86 -19.48 26.90
N SER A 223 -6.48 -20.64 27.06
CA SER A 223 -7.60 -20.83 27.99
C SER A 223 -7.72 -22.31 28.38
N VAL A 224 -8.21 -22.56 29.59
CA VAL A 224 -8.56 -23.91 30.06
C VAL A 224 -9.78 -24.47 29.34
N ARG A 225 -10.60 -23.62 28.70
CA ARG A 225 -11.78 -23.99 27.90
C ARG A 225 -11.45 -23.99 26.40
N SER A 226 -10.23 -24.38 26.03
CA SER A 226 -9.74 -24.37 24.64
C SER A 226 -10.67 -25.08 23.66
N ARG A 227 -11.23 -26.23 24.06
CA ARG A 227 -12.13 -27.02 23.21
C ARG A 227 -13.42 -26.26 22.86
N GLN A 228 -14.10 -25.72 23.87
CA GLN A 228 -15.34 -24.95 23.68
C GLN A 228 -15.12 -23.69 22.84
N ILE A 229 -13.98 -23.01 23.06
CA ILE A 229 -13.60 -21.84 22.27
C ILE A 229 -13.32 -22.25 20.82
N SER A 230 -12.67 -23.39 20.60
CA SER A 230 -12.38 -23.91 19.26
C SER A 230 -13.67 -24.19 18.49
N ASP A 231 -14.61 -24.91 19.11
CA ASP A 231 -15.90 -25.24 18.52
C ASP A 231 -16.69 -23.96 18.18
N MET A 232 -16.71 -22.97 19.09
CA MET A 232 -17.34 -21.67 18.84
C MET A 232 -16.71 -20.93 17.64
N ILE A 233 -15.38 -20.95 17.51
CA ILE A 233 -14.69 -20.30 16.38
C ILE A 233 -15.04 -20.99 15.06
N THR A 234 -15.09 -22.33 15.03
CA THR A 234 -15.39 -23.08 13.80
C THR A 234 -16.87 -23.03 13.43
N GLU A 235 -17.78 -23.17 14.39
CA GLU A 235 -19.21 -23.34 14.12
C GLU A 235 -19.96 -22.02 14.10
N LYS A 236 -19.69 -21.12 15.07
CA LYS A 236 -20.41 -19.85 15.20
C LYS A 236 -19.79 -18.73 14.35
N LEU A 237 -18.46 -18.66 14.31
CA LEU A 237 -17.75 -17.65 13.51
C LEU A 237 -17.41 -18.13 12.09
N GLY A 238 -17.49 -19.45 11.84
CA GLY A 238 -17.17 -20.03 10.53
C GLY A 238 -15.72 -19.76 10.15
N ARG A 239 -14.79 -19.86 11.10
CA ARG A 239 -13.36 -19.55 10.91
C ARG A 239 -12.49 -20.77 11.11
N GLY A 240 -11.43 -20.86 10.31
CA GLY A 240 -10.35 -21.78 10.58
C GLY A 240 -9.57 -21.39 11.83
N LEU A 241 -9.04 -22.41 12.50
CA LEU A 241 -8.11 -22.25 13.61
C LEU A 241 -7.02 -23.31 13.51
N THR A 242 -5.95 -23.09 14.25
CA THR A 242 -4.86 -24.05 14.44
C THR A 242 -4.60 -24.16 15.93
N ILE A 243 -4.41 -25.39 16.43
CA ILE A 243 -4.11 -25.64 17.83
C ILE A 243 -2.62 -25.97 17.94
N TYR A 244 -1.88 -25.19 18.72
CA TYR A 244 -0.53 -25.53 19.15
C TYR A 244 -0.59 -26.23 20.51
N GLN A 245 0.17 -27.30 20.67
CA GLN A 245 0.36 -27.93 21.98
C GLN A 245 1.57 -27.33 22.69
N GLY A 246 1.33 -26.57 23.76
CA GLY A 246 2.35 -26.11 24.67
C GLY A 246 2.76 -27.21 25.65
N LYS A 247 4.06 -27.43 25.84
CA LYS A 247 4.59 -28.44 26.79
C LYS A 247 4.33 -28.10 28.26
N ARG A 248 4.13 -26.82 28.60
CA ARG A 248 3.87 -26.37 29.97
C ARG A 248 3.32 -24.94 29.95
N GLY A 249 2.36 -24.67 30.82
CA GLY A 249 1.88 -23.33 31.14
C GLY A 249 1.87 -23.11 32.66
N VAL A 250 2.01 -21.86 33.08
CA VAL A 250 1.82 -21.45 34.48
C VAL A 250 0.72 -20.40 34.51
N GLY A 251 -0.45 -20.77 35.02
CA GLY A 251 -1.56 -19.84 35.22
C GLY A 251 -1.39 -19.00 36.49
N LYS A 252 -2.22 -17.96 36.64
CA LYS A 252 -2.23 -17.09 37.84
C LYS A 252 -2.46 -17.85 39.16
N SER A 253 -3.11 -19.02 39.13
CA SER A 253 -3.36 -19.87 40.30
C SER A 253 -2.27 -20.92 40.57
N GLY A 254 -1.14 -20.92 39.82
CA GLY A 254 -0.04 -21.86 40.03
C GLY A 254 -0.30 -23.29 39.56
N GLU A 255 -1.45 -23.56 38.93
CA GLU A 255 -1.74 -24.86 38.33
C GLU A 255 -0.76 -25.15 37.17
N LYS A 256 0.01 -26.23 37.33
CA LYS A 256 0.93 -26.75 36.32
C LYS A 256 0.18 -27.74 35.46
N THR A 257 -0.27 -27.32 34.29
CA THR A 257 -0.78 -28.26 33.29
C THR A 257 0.40 -28.81 32.47
N ASN A 258 0.48 -30.14 32.33
CA ASN A 258 1.53 -30.81 31.54
C ASN A 258 1.38 -30.59 30.03
N THR A 259 0.21 -30.14 29.57
CA THR A 259 -0.06 -29.74 28.19
C THR A 259 -1.06 -28.60 28.18
N THR A 260 -0.77 -27.53 27.43
CA THR A 260 -1.69 -26.39 27.27
C THR A 260 -1.99 -26.20 25.80
N ASP A 261 -3.26 -26.29 25.43
CA ASP A 261 -3.69 -25.99 24.06
C ASP A 261 -3.73 -24.48 23.86
N ILE A 262 -3.06 -24.03 22.80
CA ILE A 262 -3.00 -22.63 22.40
C ILE A 262 -3.69 -22.53 21.05
N ILE A 263 -4.79 -21.80 20.98
CA ILE A 263 -5.56 -21.62 19.76
C ILE A 263 -5.00 -20.42 19.00
N PHE A 264 -4.76 -20.59 17.71
CA PHE A 264 -4.44 -19.51 16.80
C PHE A 264 -5.49 -19.42 15.71
N THR A 265 -6.06 -18.23 15.52
CA THR A 265 -7.01 -17.95 14.44
C THR A 265 -6.72 -16.59 13.83
N VAL A 266 -7.14 -16.40 12.58
CA VAL A 266 -7.04 -15.13 11.88
C VAL A 266 -8.45 -14.63 11.57
N VAL A 267 -8.76 -13.45 12.06
CA VAL A 267 -10.08 -12.82 11.93
C VAL A 267 -9.97 -11.42 11.37
N SER A 268 -11.02 -10.95 10.70
CA SER A 268 -11.11 -9.54 10.28
C SER A 268 -11.42 -8.62 11.46
N ARG A 269 -11.22 -7.31 11.29
CA ARG A 269 -11.54 -6.28 12.30
C ARG A 269 -12.99 -6.35 12.83
N LEU A 270 -13.96 -6.64 11.97
CA LEU A 270 -15.38 -6.80 12.37
C LEU A 270 -15.62 -8.07 13.19
N GLU A 271 -14.91 -9.14 12.87
CA GLU A 271 -15.01 -10.44 13.55
C GLU A 271 -14.26 -10.44 14.88
N LEU A 272 -13.20 -9.64 15.00
CA LEU A 272 -12.41 -9.52 16.23
C LEU A 272 -13.26 -9.10 17.43
N HIS A 273 -14.18 -8.14 17.25
CA HIS A 273 -15.07 -7.72 18.32
C HIS A 273 -15.97 -8.88 18.77
N ARG A 274 -16.58 -9.61 17.82
CA ARG A 274 -17.43 -10.77 18.13
C ARG A 274 -16.64 -11.87 18.82
N LEU A 275 -15.44 -12.20 18.32
CA LEU A 275 -14.56 -13.19 18.92
C LEU A 275 -14.27 -12.87 20.39
N LYS A 276 -13.90 -11.61 20.71
CA LYS A 276 -13.63 -11.20 22.10
C LYS A 276 -14.84 -11.39 23.00
N THR A 277 -16.02 -10.99 22.54
CA THR A 277 -17.26 -11.12 23.33
C THR A 277 -17.59 -12.58 23.62
N GLU A 278 -17.51 -13.44 22.60
CA GLU A 278 -17.83 -14.86 22.74
C GLU A 278 -16.79 -15.61 23.60
N VAL A 279 -15.50 -15.31 23.42
CA VAL A 279 -14.44 -15.90 24.26
C VAL A 279 -14.62 -15.48 25.71
N ALA A 280 -14.91 -14.19 25.98
CA ALA A 280 -15.14 -13.71 27.35
C ALA A 280 -16.40 -14.30 28.00
N ALA A 281 -17.43 -14.64 27.20
CA ALA A 281 -18.62 -15.33 27.68
C ALA A 281 -18.33 -16.79 28.06
N LEU A 282 -17.44 -17.47 27.32
CA LEU A 282 -17.02 -18.83 27.62
C LEU A 282 -16.01 -18.89 28.76
N ASP A 283 -15.00 -18.02 28.76
CA ASP A 283 -13.95 -17.95 29.76
C ASP A 283 -13.47 -16.49 29.96
N ARG A 284 -13.84 -15.90 31.10
CA ARG A 284 -13.40 -14.55 31.48
C ARG A 284 -11.90 -14.47 31.80
N ASN A 285 -11.26 -15.60 32.08
CA ASN A 285 -9.83 -15.67 32.39
C ASN A 285 -8.97 -16.04 31.16
N ALA A 286 -9.57 -16.16 29.98
CA ALA A 286 -8.84 -16.42 28.75
C ALA A 286 -7.83 -15.30 28.47
N PHE A 287 -6.61 -15.69 28.10
CA PHE A 287 -5.56 -14.77 27.69
C PHE A 287 -5.52 -14.68 26.17
N LEU A 288 -5.74 -13.48 25.63
CA LEU A 288 -5.74 -13.22 24.20
C LEU A 288 -4.56 -12.31 23.84
N VAL A 289 -3.75 -12.76 22.88
CA VAL A 289 -2.70 -11.95 22.26
C VAL A 289 -3.10 -11.66 20.82
N MET A 290 -3.07 -10.38 20.44
CA MET A 290 -3.47 -9.93 19.11
C MET A 290 -2.28 -9.30 18.41
N HIS A 291 -2.05 -9.68 17.16
CA HIS A 291 -1.03 -9.09 16.32
C HIS A 291 -1.61 -8.77 14.93
N PRO A 292 -1.21 -7.62 14.34
CA PRO A 292 -1.60 -7.31 12.97
C PRO A 292 -0.96 -8.34 12.02
N VAL A 293 -1.78 -8.89 11.13
CA VAL A 293 -1.33 -9.81 10.08
C VAL A 293 -1.41 -9.05 8.75
N LYS A 294 -0.25 -8.74 8.19
CA LYS A 294 -0.15 -7.96 6.93
C LYS A 294 -0.78 -8.69 5.75
N GLU A 295 -0.59 -10.00 5.66
CA GLU A 295 -1.08 -10.77 4.53
C GLU A 295 -1.33 -12.24 4.93
N THR A 296 -2.40 -12.84 4.39
CA THR A 296 -2.66 -14.28 4.51
C THR A 296 -2.91 -14.87 3.12
N HIS A 297 -2.36 -16.05 2.88
CA HIS A 297 -2.53 -16.79 1.63
C HIS A 297 -3.06 -18.19 1.91
N GLY A 298 -4.19 -18.57 1.30
CA GLY A 298 -4.84 -19.86 1.53
C GLY A 298 -5.67 -19.94 2.82
N GLY A 299 -6.01 -21.16 3.26
CA GLY A 299 -6.77 -21.42 4.50
C GLY A 299 -8.28 -21.14 4.46
N MET A 300 -8.98 -21.41 5.57
CA MET A 300 -10.39 -21.04 5.83
C MET A 300 -10.51 -19.61 6.39
N VAL A 301 -9.72 -18.68 5.86
CA VAL A 301 -9.99 -17.26 6.02
C VAL A 301 -10.93 -16.90 4.87
N LYS A 302 -12.09 -16.30 5.18
CA LYS A 302 -13.11 -15.97 4.18
C LYS A 302 -12.42 -15.27 3.00
N ARG A 303 -12.35 -15.96 1.86
CA ARG A 303 -11.71 -15.42 0.67
C ARG A 303 -12.38 -14.09 0.36
N LYS A 304 -11.58 -13.05 0.11
CA LYS A 304 -12.06 -11.84 -0.57
C LYS A 304 -12.98 -12.27 -1.70
N PRO A 305 -14.12 -11.60 -1.98
CA PRO A 305 -14.88 -11.81 -3.20
C PRO A 305 -14.05 -11.30 -4.39
N LEU A 306 -12.93 -11.96 -4.67
CA LEU A 306 -12.19 -11.80 -5.91
C LEU A 306 -12.98 -12.56 -6.96
N LYS A 307 -13.64 -11.76 -7.80
CA LYS A 307 -14.31 -12.12 -9.04
C LYS A 307 -13.58 -13.30 -9.69
N LYS A 308 -14.24 -14.47 -9.71
CA LYS A 308 -13.79 -15.64 -10.45
C LYS A 308 -13.50 -15.22 -11.90
N ILE A 309 -12.24 -15.05 -12.28
CA ILE A 309 -11.86 -15.16 -13.68
C ILE A 309 -11.69 -16.65 -13.94
N LYS A 310 -12.79 -17.28 -14.37
CA LYS A 310 -12.85 -18.69 -14.76
C LYS A 310 -11.91 -18.95 -15.95
N GLY A 311 -11.27 -20.13 -15.91
CA GLY A 311 -10.93 -21.00 -17.05
C GLY A 311 -9.87 -20.49 -18.01
#